data_AF-A0AA38P428-F1
#
_entry.id   AF-A0AA38P428-F1
#
_cell.length_a   1.000
_cell.length_b   1.000
_cell.length_c   1.000
_cell.angle_alpha   90.00
_cell.angle_beta   90.00
_cell.angle_gamma   90.00
#
_symmetry.space_group_name_H-M   'P 1'
#
loop_
_entity.id
_entity.type
_entity.pdbx_description
1 polymer ?
#
loop_
_entity_poly.entity_id
_entity_poly.type
_entity_poly.pdbx_seq_one_letter_code
_entity_poly.pdbx_strand_id
1 'polypeptide(L)'
;RLSAFYPNAAYDFYGTPSSPLCVYKSGDPWPVRTGLEAQRIIREARLVRHDHPQIQALWPAIGEPLYKLLDSKNIRWTSIDPVAFADA
;
A
#
# COMPACT_ATOMS: atom_id res chain seq x y z
N ARG A 1 -0.06 11.54 12.32
CA ARG A 1 0.50 10.77 11.18
C ARG A 1 0.57 9.31 11.61
N LEU A 2 0.21 8.33 10.76
CA LEU A 2 0.21 6.91 11.13
C LEU A 2 1.56 6.46 11.73
N SER A 3 2.67 6.96 11.18
CA SER A 3 4.03 6.71 11.68
C SER A 3 4.30 7.11 13.14
N ALA A 4 3.45 7.92 13.77
CA ALA A 4 3.60 8.27 15.18
C ALA A 4 3.18 7.13 16.13
N PHE A 5 2.33 6.21 15.65
CA PHE A 5 1.73 5.14 16.46
C PHE A 5 1.92 3.75 15.85
N TYR A 6 2.37 3.67 14.59
CA TYR A 6 2.67 2.44 13.88
C TYR A 6 4.12 2.48 13.38
N PRO A 7 5.08 1.90 14.14
CA PRO A 7 6.51 1.91 13.79
C PRO A 7 6.80 1.31 12.40
N ASN A 8 5.99 0.36 11.97
CA ASN A 8 6.13 -0.31 10.68
C ASN A 8 5.66 0.53 9.48
N ALA A 9 5.14 1.74 9.69
CA ALA A 9 4.67 2.61 8.61
C ALA A 9 5.74 2.89 7.55
N ALA A 10 7.02 2.95 7.95
CA ALA A 10 8.17 3.17 7.06
C ALA A 10 8.68 1.90 6.38
N TYR A 11 8.20 0.73 6.81
CA TYR A 11 8.68 -0.58 6.34
C TYR A 11 7.60 -1.38 5.61
N ASP A 12 6.32 -0.96 5.66
CA ASP A 12 5.21 -1.64 4.99
C ASP A 12 5.44 -1.81 3.47
N PHE A 13 6.11 -0.84 2.84
CA PHE A 13 6.42 -0.84 1.40
C PHE A 13 7.92 -0.98 1.10
N TYR A 14 8.67 -1.61 2.02
CA TYR A 14 10.10 -1.82 1.85
C TYR A 14 10.42 -2.61 0.56
N GLY A 15 11.40 -2.13 -0.22
CA GLY A 15 11.77 -2.69 -1.52
C GLY A 15 11.24 -1.88 -2.72
N THR A 16 10.34 -0.92 -2.50
CA THR A 16 9.91 0.00 -3.56
C THR A 16 10.92 1.14 -3.75
N PRO A 17 11.19 1.59 -4.99
CA PRO A 17 12.20 2.61 -5.27
C PRO A 17 11.98 3.94 -4.54
N SER A 18 10.71 4.32 -4.34
CA SER A 18 10.33 5.58 -3.70
C SER A 18 10.27 5.51 -2.17
N SER A 19 10.39 4.33 -1.57
CA SER A 19 10.25 4.11 -0.12
C SER A 19 9.06 4.87 0.49
N PRO A 20 7.83 4.66 -0.01
CA PRO A 20 6.68 5.43 0.40
C PRO A 20 6.33 5.11 1.86
N LEU A 21 5.77 6.11 2.55
CA LEU A 21 5.29 5.93 3.91
C LEU A 21 3.82 5.49 3.90
N CYS A 22 3.49 4.47 4.68
CA CYS A 22 2.10 4.17 5.00
C CYS A 22 1.47 5.30 5.83
N VAL A 23 0.41 5.90 5.28
CA VAL A 23 -0.33 7.00 5.94
C VAL A 23 -1.67 6.56 6.54
N TYR A 24 -2.18 5.40 6.11
CA TYR A 24 -3.43 4.80 6.59
C TYR A 24 -3.36 3.28 6.47
N LYS A 25 -3.86 2.56 7.49
CA LYS A 25 -3.95 1.10 7.53
C LYS A 25 -5.12 0.68 8.41
N SER A 26 -5.87 -0.33 7.96
CA SER A 26 -7.00 -0.90 8.71
C SER A 26 -6.88 -2.42 8.95
N GLY A 27 -5.93 -3.09 8.29
CA GLY A 27 -5.62 -4.50 8.50
C GLY A 27 -4.50 -4.72 9.51
N ASP A 28 -4.28 -5.99 9.85
CA ASP A 28 -3.25 -6.36 10.82
C ASP A 28 -1.84 -5.90 10.38
N PRO A 29 -0.97 -5.57 11.35
CA PRO A 29 0.44 -5.36 11.08
C PRO A 29 1.04 -6.52 10.30
N TRP A 30 1.96 -6.23 9.38
CA TRP A 30 2.70 -7.30 8.72
C TRP A 30 3.57 -8.04 9.73
N PRO A 31 3.79 -9.36 9.55
CA PRO A 31 4.77 -10.10 10.34
C PRO A 31 6.15 -9.44 10.22
N VAL A 32 6.81 -9.29 11.36
CA VAL A 32 8.20 -8.79 11.43
C VAL A 32 9.06 -9.96 11.89
N ARG A 33 10.06 -10.33 11.09
CA ARG A 33 11.04 -11.34 11.50
C ARG A 33 11.91 -10.77 12.62
N THR A 34 12.19 -11.59 13.64
CA THR A 34 13.01 -11.23 14.80
C THR A 34 14.26 -12.12 14.87
N GLY A 35 15.32 -11.64 15.54
CA GLY A 35 16.55 -12.41 15.75
C GLY A 35 17.52 -12.36 14.57
N LEU A 36 18.30 -13.43 14.36
CA LEU A 36 19.30 -13.52 13.29
C LEU A 36 18.67 -13.46 11.88
N GLU A 37 17.36 -13.71 11.78
CA GLU A 37 16.58 -13.61 10.55
C GLU A 37 15.82 -12.28 10.41
N ALA A 38 16.13 -11.26 11.22
CA ALA A 38 15.50 -9.92 11.15
C ALA A 38 15.79 -9.13 9.87
N GLN A 39 16.28 -9.79 8.82
CA GLN A 39 16.35 -9.23 7.49
C GLN A 39 14.97 -8.80 7.01
N ARG A 40 14.91 -7.66 6.33
CA ARG A 40 13.67 -7.07 5.86
C ARG A 40 13.00 -8.01 4.85
N ILE A 41 11.71 -8.26 5.03
CA ILE A 41 10.92 -9.04 4.06
C ILE A 41 10.76 -8.17 2.81
N ILE A 42 11.29 -8.64 1.69
CA ILE A 42 11.06 -8.01 0.39
C ILE A 42 9.60 -8.30 0.01
N ARG A 43 8.85 -7.24 -0.24
CA ARG A 43 7.46 -7.34 -0.69
C ARG A 43 7.37 -6.88 -2.12
N GLU A 44 6.59 -7.60 -2.90
CA GLU A 44 6.34 -7.27 -4.30
C GLU A 44 4.95 -6.65 -4.43
N ALA A 45 4.86 -5.57 -5.21
CA ALA A 45 3.57 -5.06 -5.66
C ALA A 45 2.99 -6.05 -6.66
N ARG A 46 1.93 -6.75 -6.26
CA ARG A 46 1.18 -7.66 -7.12
C ARG A 46 -0.12 -6.99 -7.52
N LEU A 47 -0.59 -7.25 -8.74
CA LEU A 47 -1.95 -6.83 -9.12
C LEU A 47 -2.94 -7.43 -8.13
N VAL A 48 -3.99 -6.67 -7.78
CA VAL A 48 -5.13 -7.24 -7.04
C VAL A 48 -5.63 -8.44 -7.86
N ARG A 49 -5.37 -9.65 -7.34
CA ARG A 49 -5.52 -10.90 -8.09
C ARG A 49 -7.01 -11.22 -8.30
N HIS A 50 -7.27 -12.16 -9.21
CA HIS A 50 -8.59 -12.74 -9.47
C HIS A 50 -9.22 -13.46 -8.27
N ASP A 51 -8.50 -13.63 -7.16
CA ASP A 51 -9.01 -14.21 -5.91
C ASP A 51 -9.99 -13.29 -5.17
N HIS A 52 -9.99 -11.99 -5.50
CA HIS A 52 -10.95 -11.00 -5.00
C HIS A 52 -11.69 -10.29 -6.16
N PRO A 53 -12.55 -11.01 -6.90
CA PRO A 53 -13.21 -10.48 -8.10
C PRO A 53 -14.11 -9.27 -7.81
N GLN A 54 -14.67 -9.18 -6.60
CA GLN A 54 -15.48 -8.04 -6.19
C GLN A 54 -14.65 -6.75 -6.08
N ILE A 55 -13.42 -6.84 -5.55
CA ILE A 55 -12.52 -5.69 -5.44
C ILE A 55 -12.05 -5.26 -6.82
N GLN A 56 -11.73 -6.23 -7.69
CA GLN A 56 -11.33 -5.96 -9.07
C GLN A 56 -12.42 -5.19 -9.85
N ALA A 57 -13.69 -5.58 -9.69
CA ALA A 57 -14.81 -4.93 -10.36
C ALA A 57 -15.10 -3.51 -9.83
N LEU A 58 -14.75 -3.21 -8.58
CA LEU A 58 -14.95 -1.90 -7.97
C LEU A 58 -13.93 -0.87 -8.44
N TRP A 59 -12.70 -1.27 -8.77
CA TRP A 59 -11.62 -0.34 -9.14
C TRP A 59 -11.97 0.65 -10.25
N PRO A 60 -12.56 0.23 -11.39
CA PRO A 60 -13.02 1.16 -12.41
C PRO A 60 -14.03 2.18 -11.89
N ALA A 61 -14.92 1.77 -10.99
CA ALA A 61 -15.95 2.64 -10.43
C ALA A 61 -15.41 3.67 -9.43
N ILE A 62 -14.30 3.37 -8.75
CA ILE A 62 -13.69 4.27 -7.75
C ILE A 62 -12.57 5.15 -8.30
N GLY A 63 -12.00 4.79 -9.46
CA GLY A 63 -10.90 5.55 -10.07
C GLY A 63 -11.25 7.00 -10.33
N GLU A 64 -12.42 7.26 -10.96
CA GLU A 64 -12.84 8.62 -11.29
C GLU A 64 -13.15 9.50 -10.06
N PRO A 65 -13.99 9.04 -9.10
CA PRO A 65 -14.20 9.77 -7.86
C PRO A 65 -12.90 10.07 -7.10
N LEU A 66 -11.94 9.13 -7.14
CA LEU A 66 -10.67 9.28 -6.42
C LEU A 66 -9.80 10.39 -7.00
N TYR A 67 -9.53 10.40 -8.32
CA TYR A 67 -8.68 11.46 -8.87
C TYR A 67 -9.34 12.84 -8.74
N LYS A 68 -10.66 12.93 -8.94
CA LYS A 68 -11.42 14.17 -8.73
C LYS A 68 -11.30 14.68 -7.29
N LEU A 69 -11.31 13.78 -6.31
CA LEU A 69 -11.09 14.14 -4.92
C LEU A 69 -9.66 14.67 -4.71
N LEU A 70 -8.64 13.99 -5.24
CA LEU A 70 -7.25 14.45 -5.14
C LEU A 70 -7.06 15.85 -5.75
N ASP A 71 -7.64 16.07 -6.93
CA ASP A 71 -7.62 17.36 -7.63
C ASP A 71 -8.34 18.44 -6.81
N SER A 72 -9.51 18.14 -6.24
CA SER A 72 -10.25 19.08 -5.37
C SER A 72 -9.47 19.50 -4.11
N LYS A 73 -8.46 18.71 -3.72
CA LYS A 73 -7.57 18.98 -2.58
C LYS A 73 -6.24 19.59 -3.01
N ASN A 74 -6.06 19.89 -4.30
CA ASN A 74 -4.81 20.36 -4.88
C ASN A 74 -3.61 19.45 -4.56
N ILE A 75 -3.84 18.14 -4.50
CA ILE A 75 -2.78 17.16 -4.28
C ILE A 75 -2.07 16.94 -5.61
N ARG A 76 -0.74 17.05 -5.62
CA ARG A 76 0.07 16.63 -6.77
C ARG A 76 0.21 15.11 -6.74
N TRP A 77 -0.26 14.44 -7.78
CA TRP A 77 -0.19 13.00 -7.96
C TRP A 77 0.31 12.65 -9.36
N THR A 78 0.89 11.45 -9.52
CA THR A 78 1.46 10.97 -10.80
C THR A 78 0.74 9.73 -11.32
N SER A 79 0.43 8.79 -10.44
CA SER A 79 -0.27 7.55 -10.77
C SER A 79 -1.16 7.10 -9.62
N ILE A 80 -2.18 6.31 -9.95
CA ILE A 80 -3.04 5.60 -9.00
C ILE A 80 -3.00 4.14 -9.43
N ASP A 81 -2.33 3.30 -8.63
CA ASP A 81 -2.04 1.91 -8.99
C ASP A 81 -2.79 0.96 -8.03
N PRO A 82 -3.79 0.19 -8.52
CA PRO A 82 -4.52 -0.78 -7.70
C PRO A 82 -3.70 -2.07 -7.52
N VAL A 83 -2.81 -2.05 -6.54
CA VAL A 83 -1.92 -3.18 -6.22
C VAL A 83 -2.10 -3.66 -4.79
N ALA A 84 -1.85 -4.95 -4.57
CA ALA A 84 -1.68 -5.56 -3.26
C ALA A 84 -0.20 -5.86 -3.03
N PHE A 85 0.32 -5.52 -1.85
CA PHE A 85 1.66 -5.96 -1.46
C PHE A 85 1.57 -7.36 -0.84
N ALA A 86 2.39 -8.28 -1.36
CA ALA A 86 2.51 -9.64 -0.84
C ALA A 86 3.99 -10.02 -0.71
N ASP A 87 4.27 -11.07 0.05
CA ASP A 87 5.61 -11.64 0.12
C ASP A 87 6.10 -12.00 -1.29
N ALA A 88 7.33 -11.61 -1.62
CA ALA A 88 7.95 -11.83 -2.93
C ALA A 88 8.21 -13.31 -3.21
#